data_AF-A0A225UTX8-F1
#
_entry.id   AF-A0A225UTX8-F1
#
_cell.length_a   1.000
_cell.length_b   1.000
_cell.length_c   1.000
_cell.angle_alpha   90.00
_cell.angle_beta   90.00
_cell.angle_gamma   90.00
#
_symmetry.space_group_name_H-M   'P 1'
#
loop_
_entity.id
_entity.type
_entity.pdbx_description
1 polymer ?
#
loop_
_entity_poly.entity_id
_entity_poly.type
_entity_poly.pdbx_seq_one_letter_code
_entity_poly.pdbx_strand_id
1 'polypeptide(L)'
;AIAASFLFTSQAFSATTDNNQANIATEASPGISNQRLLRVHPRVEEEDGSEDGSEDDSEDDSEERNYWKYFSRADKDTLKAHAKDIGFDLKASFKDYSIFTRLTPEQQWAYMNKLNEIKEKYKTAKAT
;
A
#
# COMPACT_ATOMS: atom_id res chain seq x y z
N ALA A 1 -20.52 -9.47 48.54
CA ALA A 1 -19.78 -9.45 47.27
C ALA A 1 -20.23 -10.65 46.45
N ILE A 2 -20.59 -10.47 45.17
CA ILE A 2 -20.99 -11.55 44.26
C ILE A 2 -19.91 -11.62 43.18
N ALA A 3 -19.21 -12.75 43.09
CA ALA A 3 -18.17 -12.98 42.09
C ALA A 3 -18.77 -13.69 40.88
N ALA A 4 -18.66 -13.08 39.70
CA ALA A 4 -19.03 -13.69 38.43
C ALA A 4 -17.79 -14.33 37.81
N SER A 5 -17.86 -15.64 37.55
CA SER A 5 -16.80 -16.38 36.85
C SER A 5 -17.29 -16.68 35.43
N PHE A 6 -16.55 -16.20 34.42
CA PHE A 6 -16.84 -16.50 33.01
C PHE A 6 -16.02 -17.72 32.58
N LEU A 7 -16.70 -18.80 32.21
CA LEU A 7 -16.09 -19.98 31.61
C LEU A 7 -15.90 -19.74 30.11
N PHE A 8 -14.64 -19.69 29.66
CA PHE A 8 -14.30 -19.60 28.24
C PHE A 8 -14.07 -21.01 27.69
N THR A 9 -15.08 -21.60 27.04
CA THR A 9 -14.93 -22.88 26.32
C THR A 9 -14.46 -22.59 24.90
N SER A 10 -13.17 -22.79 24.63
CA SER A 10 -12.63 -22.72 23.27
C SER A 10 -12.96 -24.02 22.52
N GLN A 11 -13.99 -23.98 21.69
CA GLN A 11 -14.21 -25.00 20.67
C GLN A 11 -13.11 -24.88 19.61
N ALA A 12 -12.19 -25.84 19.59
CA ALA A 12 -11.17 -25.92 18.55
C ALA A 12 -11.84 -26.26 17.21
N PHE A 13 -11.87 -25.30 16.29
CA PHE A 13 -12.29 -25.54 14.91
C PHE A 13 -11.22 -26.41 14.23
N SER A 14 -11.53 -27.70 14.07
CA SER A 14 -10.74 -28.61 13.25
C SER A 14 -10.99 -28.27 11.78
N ALA A 15 -10.08 -27.53 11.16
CA ALA A 15 -10.10 -27.31 9.71
C ALA A 15 -9.64 -28.59 9.01
N THR A 16 -10.58 -29.46 8.65
CA THR A 16 -10.30 -30.57 7.72
C THR A 16 -9.98 -29.94 6.37
N THR A 17 -8.71 -29.92 6.01
CA THR A 17 -8.30 -29.61 4.64
C THR A 17 -8.64 -30.86 3.83
N ASP A 18 -9.79 -30.85 3.16
CA ASP A 18 -10.10 -31.89 2.19
C ASP A 18 -9.09 -31.74 1.04
N ASN A 19 -8.09 -32.62 1.07
CA ASN A 19 -7.10 -32.72 0.02
C ASN A 19 -7.82 -33.34 -1.17
N ASN A 20 -8.43 -32.50 -1.99
CA ASN A 20 -8.84 -32.85 -3.35
C ASN A 20 -7.58 -33.12 -4.17
N GLN A 21 -6.89 -34.23 -3.87
CA GLN A 21 -5.82 -34.74 -4.67
C GLN A 21 -6.49 -35.32 -5.92
N ALA A 22 -6.83 -34.43 -6.86
CA ALA A 22 -7.26 -34.81 -8.18
C ALA A 22 -6.16 -35.72 -8.75
N ASN A 23 -6.49 -37.01 -8.90
CA ASN A 23 -5.60 -37.99 -9.48
C ASN A 23 -5.53 -37.71 -10.99
N ILE A 24 -4.57 -36.88 -11.40
CA ILE A 24 -4.36 -36.57 -12.81
C ILE A 24 -3.71 -37.81 -13.43
N ALA A 25 -4.52 -38.63 -14.07
CA ALA A 25 -4.03 -39.66 -14.97
C ALA A 25 -3.15 -38.97 -16.02
N THR A 26 -1.87 -39.36 -16.08
CA THR A 26 -0.93 -38.96 -17.13
C THR A 26 -1.38 -39.57 -18.45
N GLU A 27 -2.33 -38.92 -19.11
CA GLU A 27 -2.71 -39.23 -20.49
C GLU A 27 -1.72 -38.56 -21.45
N ALA A 28 -1.23 -39.35 -22.41
CA ALA A 28 -0.28 -38.92 -23.42
C ALA A 28 -0.87 -37.79 -24.27
N SER A 29 -0.10 -36.72 -24.44
CA SER A 29 -0.43 -35.51 -25.18
C SER A 29 -0.92 -35.80 -26.61
N PRO A 30 -2.16 -35.41 -26.97
CA PRO A 30 -2.50 -35.07 -28.35
C PRO A 30 -2.28 -33.56 -28.50
N GLY A 31 -1.20 -33.19 -29.17
CA GLY A 31 -0.80 -31.80 -29.28
C GLY A 31 -1.77 -30.97 -30.11
N ILE A 32 -2.45 -29.99 -29.50
CA ILE A 32 -2.89 -28.75 -30.17
C ILE A 32 -3.10 -27.64 -29.11
N SER A 33 -2.25 -26.60 -29.14
CA SER A 33 -2.44 -25.23 -28.59
C SER A 33 -3.05 -25.04 -27.18
N ASN A 34 -2.20 -24.94 -26.15
CA ASN A 34 -2.56 -24.48 -24.79
C ASN A 34 -2.62 -22.94 -24.69
N GLN A 35 -3.45 -22.27 -25.50
CA GLN A 35 -3.67 -20.82 -25.36
C GLN A 35 -4.90 -20.57 -24.48
N ARG A 36 -4.68 -20.28 -23.20
CA ARG A 36 -5.69 -19.68 -22.33
C ARG A 36 -5.83 -18.20 -22.69
N LEU A 37 -6.79 -17.86 -23.55
CA LEU A 37 -7.11 -16.47 -23.86
C LEU A 37 -7.95 -15.90 -22.71
N LEU A 38 -7.38 -14.96 -21.94
CA LEU A 38 -8.09 -14.15 -20.97
C LEU A 38 -9.13 -13.30 -21.72
N ARG A 39 -10.40 -13.37 -21.33
CA ARG A 39 -11.46 -12.51 -21.89
C ARG A 39 -11.20 -11.08 -21.43
N VAL A 40 -10.91 -10.19 -22.37
CA VAL A 40 -10.88 -8.75 -22.13
C VAL A 40 -12.31 -8.24 -22.19
N HIS A 41 -12.76 -7.56 -21.12
CA HIS A 41 -14.03 -6.85 -21.13
C HIS A 41 -13.83 -5.47 -21.78
N PRO A 42 -14.67 -5.07 -22.75
CA PRO A 42 -14.58 -3.74 -23.34
C PRO A 42 -14.99 -2.67 -22.32
N ARG A 43 -14.20 -1.59 -22.26
CA ARG A 43 -14.55 -0.37 -21.52
C ARG A 43 -15.55 0.39 -22.39
N VAL A 44 -16.73 0.69 -21.84
CA VAL A 44 -17.71 1.55 -22.49
C VAL A 44 -17.14 2.97 -22.48
N GLU A 45 -16.76 3.46 -23.64
CA GLU A 45 -16.56 4.90 -23.87
C GLU A 45 -17.93 5.46 -24.21
N GLU A 46 -18.51 6.24 -23.30
CA GLU A 46 -19.62 7.13 -23.65
C GLU A 46 -19.01 8.45 -24.13
N GLU A 47 -19.36 8.76 -25.37
CA GLU A 47 -18.94 9.92 -26.15
C GLU A 47 -19.73 11.15 -25.71
N ASP A 48 -19.05 12.30 -25.61
CA ASP A 48 -19.61 13.66 -25.76
C ASP A 48 -20.68 14.13 -24.73
N GLY A 49 -20.30 15.09 -23.88
CA GLY A 49 -21.28 16.10 -23.46
C GLY A 49 -21.02 16.79 -22.11
N SER A 50 -20.70 18.08 -22.19
CA SER A 50 -20.92 19.16 -21.20
C SER A 50 -20.05 19.26 -19.93
N GLU A 51 -19.52 20.49 -19.75
CA GLU A 51 -19.12 21.10 -18.49
C GLU A 51 -20.23 20.96 -17.44
N ASP A 52 -19.90 20.40 -16.27
CA ASP A 52 -20.42 20.89 -14.99
C ASP A 52 -19.55 20.35 -13.85
N GLY A 53 -19.26 21.20 -12.89
CA GLY A 53 -18.47 20.83 -11.72
C GLY A 53 -19.22 19.86 -10.84
N SER A 54 -18.72 18.63 -10.71
CA SER A 54 -19.00 17.80 -9.56
C SER A 54 -17.78 17.81 -8.64
N GLU A 55 -17.91 18.54 -7.55
CA GLU A 55 -17.19 18.29 -6.30
C GLU A 55 -17.54 16.86 -5.87
N ASP A 56 -16.78 15.90 -6.38
CA ASP A 56 -16.82 14.51 -5.93
C ASP A 56 -16.08 14.43 -4.60
N ASP A 57 -16.82 14.73 -3.54
CA ASP A 57 -16.50 14.52 -2.13
C ASP A 57 -16.44 13.01 -1.84
N SER A 58 -15.54 12.33 -2.54
CA SER A 58 -15.12 11.00 -2.16
C SER A 58 -14.22 11.16 -0.95
N GLU A 59 -14.76 10.83 0.23
CA GLU A 59 -14.01 10.50 1.45
C GLU A 59 -13.13 9.28 1.15
N ASP A 60 -12.11 9.48 0.31
CA ASP A 60 -11.06 8.52 0.07
C ASP A 60 -10.11 8.58 1.28
N ASP A 61 -10.30 7.64 2.20
CA ASP A 61 -9.41 7.31 3.32
C ASP A 61 -7.97 6.91 2.85
N SER A 62 -7.58 7.21 1.61
CA SER A 62 -6.21 7.11 1.09
C SER A 62 -5.32 8.32 1.45
N GLU A 63 -5.73 9.16 2.43
CA GLU A 63 -5.00 10.32 2.94
C GLU A 63 -3.52 10.06 3.32
N GLU A 64 -3.09 8.80 3.48
CA GLU A 64 -1.71 8.44 3.81
C GLU A 64 -0.66 8.80 2.74
N ARG A 65 -1.06 9.16 1.51
CA ARG A 65 -0.08 9.33 0.42
C ARG A 65 0.52 10.73 0.27
N ASN A 66 0.01 11.77 0.93
CA ASN A 66 0.59 13.13 0.78
C ASN A 66 0.81 13.91 2.08
N TYR A 67 1.44 13.27 3.06
CA TYR A 67 1.95 13.95 4.27
C TYR A 67 2.84 15.16 3.97
N TRP A 68 3.48 15.18 2.79
CA TRP A 68 4.28 16.31 2.34
C TRP A 68 3.46 17.62 2.29
N LYS A 69 2.16 17.59 1.98
CA LYS A 69 1.31 18.79 1.99
C LYS A 69 1.22 19.40 3.40
N TYR A 70 1.08 18.56 4.42
CA TYR A 70 0.84 18.96 5.81
C TYR A 70 2.11 19.33 6.58
N PHE A 71 3.29 18.90 6.12
CA PHE A 71 4.54 19.23 6.79
C PHE A 71 4.82 20.72 6.79
N SER A 72 5.28 21.21 7.94
CA SER A 72 5.79 22.56 8.11
C SER A 72 7.00 22.78 7.19
N ARG A 73 7.32 24.04 6.92
CA ARG A 73 8.53 24.37 6.15
C ARG A 73 9.80 23.83 6.83
N ALA A 74 9.86 23.90 8.16
CA ALA A 74 10.98 23.40 8.94
C ALA A 74 11.16 21.88 8.81
N ASP A 75 10.07 21.10 8.86
CA ASP A 75 10.13 19.64 8.72
C ASP A 75 10.52 19.23 7.30
N LYS A 76 10.00 19.94 6.29
CA LYS A 76 10.42 19.75 4.89
C LYS A 76 11.91 20.01 4.69
N ASP A 77 12.43 21.07 5.30
CA ASP A 77 13.85 21.42 5.18
C ASP A 77 14.74 20.45 5.98
N THR A 78 14.24 19.96 7.13
CA THR A 78 14.89 18.90 7.91
C THR A 78 15.02 17.61 7.10
N LEU A 79 13.95 17.17 6.42
CA LEU A 79 13.99 15.98 5.56
C LEU A 79 14.94 16.14 4.38
N LYS A 80 14.97 17.31 3.75
CA LYS A 80 15.94 17.60 2.67
C LYS A 80 17.37 17.58 3.17
N ALA A 81 17.63 18.14 4.35
CA ALA A 81 18.96 18.14 4.95
C ALA A 81 19.41 16.71 5.29
N HIS A 82 18.53 15.92 5.90
CA HIS A 82 18.80 14.54 6.22
C HIS A 82 19.03 13.69 4.96
N ALA A 83 18.22 13.86 3.91
CA ALA A 83 18.43 13.17 2.63
C ALA A 83 19.81 13.47 2.01
N LYS A 84 20.26 14.73 2.07
CA LYS A 84 21.59 15.12 1.62
C LYS A 84 22.70 14.49 2.46
N ASP A 85 22.52 14.45 3.78
CA ASP A 85 23.48 13.85 4.72
C ASP A 85 23.70 12.35 4.44
N ILE A 86 22.62 11.62 4.16
CA ILE A 86 22.69 10.20 3.77
C ILE A 86 23.03 9.97 2.30
N GLY A 87 23.23 11.03 1.52
CA GLY A 87 23.86 10.97 0.20
C GLY A 87 22.93 10.99 -1.02
N PHE A 88 21.69 11.49 -0.92
CA PHE A 88 20.84 11.70 -2.10
C PHE A 88 20.09 13.03 -2.12
N ASP A 89 19.68 13.45 -3.32
CA ASP A 89 18.83 14.62 -3.51
C ASP A 89 17.35 14.22 -3.51
N LEU A 90 16.65 14.58 -2.44
CA LEU A 90 15.22 14.33 -2.27
C LEU A 90 14.35 14.95 -3.37
N LYS A 91 14.70 16.14 -3.89
CA LYS A 91 13.91 16.77 -4.96
C LYS A 91 14.10 16.04 -6.28
N ALA A 92 15.32 15.58 -6.54
CA ALA A 92 15.61 14.78 -7.73
C ALA A 92 14.90 13.42 -7.65
N SER A 93 14.85 12.78 -6.47
CA SER A 93 14.19 11.49 -6.30
C SER A 93 12.67 11.52 -6.54
N PHE A 94 12.03 12.68 -6.42
CA PHE A 94 10.62 12.84 -6.80
C PHE A 94 10.39 12.77 -8.32
N LYS A 95 11.42 13.07 -9.13
CA LYS A 95 11.36 12.98 -10.59
C LYS A 95 11.91 11.65 -11.09
N ASP A 96 12.93 11.13 -10.43
CA ASP A 96 13.57 9.87 -10.75
C ASP A 96 13.70 9.00 -9.49
N TYR A 97 12.75 8.07 -9.34
CA TYR A 97 12.72 7.15 -8.21
C TYR A 97 13.97 6.27 -8.09
N SER A 98 14.70 6.06 -9.20
CA SER A 98 15.91 5.24 -9.18
C SER A 98 17.02 5.82 -8.30
N ILE A 99 17.00 7.13 -8.04
CA ILE A 99 17.91 7.80 -7.13
C ILE A 99 17.77 7.25 -5.71
N PHE A 100 16.53 7.01 -5.26
CA PHE A 100 16.27 6.45 -3.94
C PHE A 100 16.59 4.95 -3.88
N THR A 101 16.25 4.18 -4.92
CA THR A 101 16.47 2.73 -4.91
C THR A 101 17.94 2.31 -4.99
N ARG A 102 18.83 3.20 -5.46
CA ARG A 102 20.28 3.00 -5.47
C ARG A 102 20.92 3.11 -4.08
N LEU A 103 20.21 3.66 -3.10
CA LEU A 103 20.67 3.73 -1.72
C LEU A 103 20.78 2.33 -1.12
N THR A 104 21.70 2.17 -0.17
CA THR A 104 21.75 0.97 0.67
C THR A 104 20.46 0.83 1.49
N PRO A 105 20.07 -0.39 1.89
CA PRO A 105 18.91 -0.60 2.75
C PRO A 105 18.98 0.22 4.06
N GLU A 106 20.17 0.40 4.62
CA GLU A 106 20.41 1.19 5.83
C GLU A 106 20.10 2.67 5.62
N GLN A 107 20.53 3.25 4.49
CA GLN A 107 20.23 4.65 4.14
C GLN A 107 18.72 4.85 3.87
N GLN A 108 18.09 3.90 3.17
CA GLN A 108 16.64 3.96 2.94
C GLN A 108 15.88 3.87 4.26
N TRP A 109 16.28 2.97 5.14
CA TRP A 109 15.69 2.81 6.46
C TRP A 109 15.87 4.07 7.31
N ALA A 110 17.07 4.66 7.34
CA ALA A 110 17.33 5.89 8.09
C ALA A 110 16.42 7.04 7.63
N TYR A 111 16.28 7.23 6.31
CA TYR A 111 15.37 8.21 5.74
C TYR A 111 13.92 7.96 6.14
N MET A 112 13.45 6.72 5.98
CA MET A 112 12.06 6.35 6.27
C MET A 112 11.75 6.47 7.77
N ASN A 113 12.70 6.12 8.64
CA ASN A 113 12.57 6.32 10.07
C ASN A 113 12.39 7.81 10.39
N LYS A 114 13.22 8.68 9.80
CA LYS A 114 13.09 10.13 10.00
C LYS A 114 11.77 10.69 9.49
N LEU A 115 11.31 10.21 8.35
CA LEU A 115 10.01 10.57 7.79
C LEU A 115 8.87 10.16 8.73
N ASN A 116 8.93 8.94 9.27
CA ASN A 116 7.91 8.43 10.19
C ASN A 116 7.88 9.20 11.51
N GLU A 117 9.05 9.56 12.09
CA GLU A 117 9.11 10.44 13.28
C GLU A 117 8.34 11.75 13.06
N ILE A 118 8.47 12.35 11.88
CA ILE A 118 7.76 13.58 11.55
C ILE A 118 6.26 13.28 11.38
N LYS A 119 5.90 12.22 10.64
CA LYS A 119 4.49 11.83 10.43
C LYS A 119 3.75 11.62 11.75
N GLU A 120 4.35 10.96 12.73
CA GLU A 120 3.71 10.70 14.02
C GLU A 120 3.32 11.99 14.75
N LYS A 121 4.13 13.06 14.67
CA LYS A 121 3.79 14.37 15.25
C LYS A 121 2.49 14.96 14.67
N TYR A 122 2.26 14.73 13.37
CA TYR A 122 1.07 15.24 12.68
C TYR A 122 -0.15 14.36 12.92
N LYS A 123 0.03 13.04 13.07
CA LYS A 123 -1.04 12.13 13.47
C LYS A 123 -1.57 12.47 14.87
N THR A 124 -0.66 12.69 15.83
CA THR A 124 -1.06 13.04 17.20
C THR A 124 -1.75 14.40 17.28
N ALA A 125 -1.36 15.36 16.44
CA ALA A 125 -1.98 16.69 16.41
C ALA A 125 -3.38 16.70 15.78
N LYS A 126 -3.69 15.78 14.84
CA LYS A 126 -5.04 15.63 14.26
C LYS A 126 -6.02 14.98 15.25
N ALA A 127 -5.53 14.25 16.25
CA ALA A 127 -6.33 13.49 17.22
C ALA A 127 -6.74 14.30 18.48
N THR A 128 -6.24 15.52 18.64
CA THR A 128 -6.53 16.45 19.75
C THR A 128 -7.33 17.63 19.26
#